data_AF-A0A9Q0YDU2-F1
#
_entry.id   AF-A0A9Q0YDU2-F1
#
_cell.length_a   1.000
_cell.length_b   1.000
_cell.length_c   1.000
_cell.angle_alpha   90.00
_cell.angle_beta   90.00
_cell.angle_gamma   90.00
#
_symmetry.space_group_name_H-M   'P 1'
#
loop_
_entity.id
_entity.type
_entity.pdbx_description
1 polymer ?
#
loop_
_entity_poly.entity_id
_entity_poly.type
_entity_poly.pdbx_seq_one_letter_code
_entity_poly.pdbx_strand_id
1 'polypeptide(L)'
;MEYKRILPDTQGLYRRVPPHLIIVMWCLGVSSQPFDYGYQHNCKLSPVRGTEISKRRPSRVLTFSSTAVPFTLMISSLSLAVLYLFCYFGRSDHYLRFVSFFICYLLTMVITQVIFTTASLKNLCKESSSAYTDDIRWHNAFNGTAFLRNLSVQINSRKGPWSNLFTFAFFIVFASFVAFVNIYFFTLLEEKCRNWTEYMWLVCDTFNFVFYAMSCYFLYLQRTSLQAIGKKAAVCVGENIVNFDYCTNIIKEFVREYLQLRKIILPWLRIIIFTSSFGLTVFFTWNYEKNKYLSLSVPNGNQLNATFICPYACDKASFLKERNVLLFYNVLVISRNLMIAILALTAVGGFDIAYAWESFNVRLHFMTTAREGEQWKRLISFVQELHPSTQAAVIFSFVMPLLGFGSAFLSNKHF
;
A
#
# COMPACT_ATOMS: atom_id res chain seq x y z
N MET A 1 -18.04 5.01 40.06
CA MET A 1 -17.86 5.73 38.79
C MET A 1 -17.90 4.71 37.67
N GLU A 2 -18.94 4.75 36.85
CA GLU A 2 -19.14 3.81 35.74
C GLU A 2 -18.09 4.03 34.65
N TYR A 3 -17.40 2.95 34.28
CA TYR A 3 -16.57 2.82 33.09
C TYR A 3 -17.42 3.06 31.84
N LYS A 4 -17.63 4.32 31.46
CA LYS A 4 -18.22 4.67 30.17
C LYS A 4 -17.16 4.37 29.12
N ARG A 5 -17.23 3.15 28.56
CA ARG A 5 -16.43 2.69 27.42
C ARG A 5 -16.37 3.80 26.38
N ILE A 6 -15.17 4.35 26.19
CA ILE A 6 -14.79 5.13 25.00
C ILE A 6 -14.89 4.26 23.72
N LEU A 7 -15.07 2.95 23.90
CA LEU A 7 -15.23 1.95 22.86
C LEU A 7 -16.70 1.77 22.47
N PRO A 8 -17.09 2.16 21.24
CA PRO A 8 -18.41 1.82 20.72
C PRO A 8 -18.57 0.30 20.65
N ASP A 9 -19.81 -0.15 20.79
CA ASP A 9 -20.19 -1.56 20.64
C ASP A 9 -19.81 -2.06 19.23
N THR A 10 -19.06 -3.17 19.13
CA THR A 10 -18.49 -3.65 17.86
C THR A 10 -19.54 -3.97 16.80
N GLN A 11 -20.76 -4.34 17.23
CA GLN A 11 -21.90 -4.57 16.33
C GLN A 11 -22.51 -3.27 15.80
N GLY A 12 -22.47 -2.16 16.56
CA GLY A 12 -22.92 -0.84 16.10
C GLY A 12 -21.91 -0.11 15.21
N LEU A 13 -20.64 -0.51 15.29
CA LEU A 13 -19.51 0.02 14.52
C LEU A 13 -19.64 -0.23 13.02
N TYR A 14 -20.09 -1.42 12.62
CA TYR A 14 -20.23 -1.75 11.20
C TYR A 14 -21.27 -0.86 10.52
N ARG A 15 -22.40 -0.55 11.17
CA ARG A 15 -23.55 0.23 10.61
C ARG A 15 -23.22 1.65 10.15
N ARG A 16 -22.09 2.23 10.57
CA ARG A 16 -21.71 3.62 10.23
C ARG A 16 -20.61 3.70 9.18
N VAL A 17 -20.10 2.57 8.72
CA VAL A 17 -18.97 2.52 7.80
C VAL A 17 -19.48 2.54 6.36
N PRO A 18 -18.96 3.43 5.49
CA PRO A 18 -19.38 3.48 4.10
C PRO A 18 -19.16 2.14 3.37
N PRO A 19 -20.08 1.72 2.49
CA PRO A 19 -20.01 0.41 1.83
C PRO A 19 -18.76 0.23 0.96
N HIS A 20 -18.28 1.29 0.30
CA HIS A 20 -17.06 1.25 -0.50
C HIS A 20 -15.82 0.85 0.32
N LEU A 21 -15.76 1.23 1.59
CA LEU A 21 -14.62 0.94 2.46
C LEU A 21 -14.60 -0.52 2.90
N ILE A 22 -15.77 -1.12 3.08
CA ILE A 22 -15.91 -2.55 3.36
C ILE A 22 -15.45 -3.37 2.16
N ILE A 23 -15.84 -2.95 0.94
CA ILE A 23 -15.38 -3.58 -0.31
C ILE A 23 -13.86 -3.48 -0.41
N VAL A 24 -13.27 -2.31 -0.19
CA VAL A 24 -11.80 -2.12 -0.20
C VAL A 24 -11.13 -3.06 0.80
N MET A 25 -11.61 -3.11 2.04
CA MET A 25 -11.03 -3.99 3.07
C MET A 25 -11.15 -5.47 2.69
N TRP A 26 -12.24 -5.88 2.02
CA TRP A 26 -12.41 -7.24 1.55
C TRP A 26 -11.48 -7.57 0.38
N CYS A 27 -11.36 -6.68 -0.61
CA CYS A 27 -10.42 -6.87 -1.72
C CYS A 27 -8.95 -6.98 -1.24
N LEU A 28 -8.63 -6.32 -0.13
CA LEU A 28 -7.30 -6.34 0.48
C LEU A 28 -7.04 -7.53 1.43
N GLY A 29 -8.02 -8.41 1.68
CA GLY A 29 -7.84 -9.51 2.65
C GLY A 29 -8.00 -9.11 4.13
N VAL A 30 -8.34 -7.84 4.41
CA VAL A 30 -8.38 -7.26 5.77
C VAL A 30 -9.70 -7.56 6.49
N SER A 31 -10.82 -7.63 5.75
CA SER A 31 -12.14 -7.95 6.28
C SER A 31 -12.67 -9.25 5.69
N SER A 32 -13.24 -10.10 6.53
CA SER A 32 -13.93 -11.32 6.10
C SER A 32 -15.37 -11.06 5.62
N GLN A 33 -16.00 -9.94 5.98
CA GLN A 33 -17.43 -9.70 5.72
C GLN A 33 -17.65 -8.54 4.75
N PRO A 34 -17.95 -8.80 3.46
CA PRO A 34 -18.52 -7.81 2.57
C PRO A 34 -20.06 -7.80 2.57
N PHE A 35 -20.73 -8.89 2.98
CA PHE A 35 -22.17 -9.10 2.68
C PHE A 35 -23.13 -9.25 3.89
N ASP A 36 -22.68 -9.27 5.13
CA ASP A 36 -23.59 -9.44 6.29
C ASP A 36 -24.44 -8.20 6.62
N TYR A 37 -24.24 -7.11 5.87
CA TYR A 37 -25.06 -5.91 5.93
C TYR A 37 -26.54 -6.18 5.63
N GLY A 38 -26.88 -7.24 4.90
CA GLY A 38 -28.27 -7.60 4.59
C GLY A 38 -28.92 -8.54 5.62
N TYR A 39 -28.15 -9.44 6.26
CA TYR A 39 -28.74 -10.51 7.07
C TYR A 39 -29.02 -10.12 8.52
N GLN A 40 -28.26 -9.16 9.08
CA GLN A 40 -28.56 -8.64 10.43
C GLN A 40 -29.69 -7.59 10.46
N HIS A 41 -30.20 -7.15 9.30
CA HIS A 41 -31.34 -6.24 9.23
C HIS A 41 -32.68 -6.90 9.63
N ASN A 42 -32.77 -8.24 9.64
CA ASN A 42 -34.00 -8.98 9.96
C ASN A 42 -34.01 -9.72 11.31
N CYS A 43 -32.94 -9.70 12.10
CA CYS A 43 -32.98 -10.21 13.47
C CYS A 43 -33.37 -9.11 14.46
N LYS A 44 -34.60 -8.62 14.33
CA LYS A 44 -35.31 -7.96 15.43
C LYS A 44 -35.98 -9.03 16.29
N LEU A 45 -35.62 -9.03 17.57
CA LEU A 45 -36.28 -9.68 18.72
C LEU A 45 -36.52 -11.20 18.65
N SER A 46 -35.76 -11.93 19.46
CA SER A 46 -36.38 -12.95 20.32
C SER A 46 -35.53 -13.17 21.58
N PRO A 47 -36.07 -12.94 22.79
CA PRO A 47 -35.38 -13.24 24.03
C PRO A 47 -35.83 -14.62 24.51
N VAL A 48 -35.25 -15.71 23.99
CA VAL A 48 -35.50 -17.04 24.55
C VAL A 48 -34.19 -17.82 24.62
N ARG A 49 -33.86 -18.18 25.86
CA ARG A 49 -32.81 -19.13 26.24
C ARG A 49 -32.97 -20.45 25.50
N GLY A 50 -31.84 -20.99 25.05
CA GLY A 50 -31.67 -22.41 24.82
C GLY A 50 -31.53 -22.76 23.35
N THR A 51 -30.45 -23.49 23.06
CA THR A 51 -30.14 -24.21 21.81
C THR A 51 -29.74 -23.36 20.59
N GLU A 52 -28.43 -23.18 20.37
CA GLU A 52 -27.89 -23.02 19.01
C GLU A 52 -26.50 -23.69 18.90
N ILE A 53 -26.51 -24.97 18.54
CA ILE A 53 -25.44 -25.59 17.77
C ILE A 53 -25.68 -25.16 16.29
N SER A 54 -24.62 -24.72 15.59
CA SER A 54 -24.50 -24.60 14.11
C SER A 54 -24.53 -23.21 13.40
N LYS A 55 -23.89 -22.15 13.93
CA LYS A 55 -23.58 -20.94 13.11
C LYS A 55 -22.11 -20.54 13.03
N ARG A 56 -21.17 -21.49 13.22
CA ARG A 56 -19.71 -21.25 13.15
C ARG A 56 -19.06 -21.44 11.77
N ARG A 57 -19.80 -21.88 10.74
CA ARG A 57 -19.23 -22.17 9.40
C ARG A 57 -19.16 -21.03 8.38
N PRO A 58 -20.02 -19.99 8.36
CA PRO A 58 -19.96 -18.99 7.28
C PRO A 58 -18.72 -18.08 7.37
N SER A 59 -18.18 -17.82 8.56
CA SER A 59 -17.03 -16.90 8.71
C SER A 59 -15.75 -17.41 8.05
N ARG A 60 -15.50 -18.72 8.01
CA ARG A 60 -14.27 -19.29 7.44
C ARG A 60 -14.24 -19.20 5.91
N VAL A 61 -15.35 -19.50 5.24
CA VAL A 61 -15.46 -19.44 3.77
C VAL A 61 -15.33 -17.99 3.27
N LEU A 62 -15.97 -17.07 3.99
CA LEU A 62 -15.91 -15.63 3.71
C LEU A 62 -14.52 -15.04 3.95
N THR A 63 -13.79 -15.47 4.98
CA THR A 63 -12.39 -15.06 5.19
C THR A 63 -11.45 -15.65 4.14
N PHE A 64 -11.70 -16.89 3.69
CA PHE A 64 -10.96 -17.50 2.58
C PHE A 64 -11.15 -16.71 1.26
N SER A 65 -12.38 -16.25 0.98
CA SER A 65 -12.67 -15.44 -0.22
C SER A 65 -11.90 -14.12 -0.26
N SER A 66 -11.80 -13.43 0.88
CA SER A 66 -11.07 -12.17 1.04
C SER A 66 -9.56 -12.36 0.83
N THR A 67 -9.03 -13.50 1.29
CA THR A 67 -7.61 -13.85 1.17
C THR A 67 -7.24 -14.33 -0.25
N ALA A 68 -8.21 -14.88 -0.99
CA ALA A 68 -8.00 -15.37 -2.34
C ALA A 68 -7.65 -14.25 -3.32
N VAL A 69 -8.25 -13.06 -3.21
CA VAL A 69 -7.99 -11.93 -4.11
C VAL A 69 -6.51 -11.51 -4.14
N PRO A 70 -5.87 -11.12 -3.02
CA PRO A 70 -4.45 -10.74 -3.03
C PRO A 70 -3.55 -11.93 -3.38
N PHE A 71 -3.94 -13.16 -3.03
CA PHE A 71 -3.17 -14.37 -3.35
C PHE A 71 -3.18 -14.70 -4.85
N THR A 72 -4.33 -14.65 -5.51
CA THR A 72 -4.45 -14.85 -6.96
C THR A 72 -3.71 -13.78 -7.73
N LEU A 73 -3.80 -12.51 -7.29
CA LEU A 73 -3.02 -11.42 -7.89
C LEU A 73 -1.51 -11.64 -7.73
N MET A 74 -1.07 -12.08 -6.55
CA MET A 74 0.33 -12.45 -6.29
C MET A 74 0.82 -13.56 -7.21
N ILE A 75 0.07 -14.66 -7.32
CA ILE A 75 0.44 -15.78 -8.22
C ILE A 75 0.50 -15.29 -9.66
N SER A 76 -0.53 -14.57 -10.13
CA SER A 76 -0.56 -14.07 -11.52
C SER A 76 0.62 -13.15 -11.83
N SER A 77 0.97 -12.25 -10.90
CA SER A 77 2.10 -11.33 -11.05
C SER A 77 3.44 -12.07 -11.03
N LEU A 78 3.58 -13.11 -10.20
CA LEU A 78 4.78 -13.97 -10.17
C LEU A 78 4.90 -14.82 -11.43
N SER A 79 3.80 -15.38 -11.94
CA SER A 79 3.79 -16.13 -13.20
C SER A 79 4.21 -15.25 -14.37
N LEU A 80 3.70 -14.01 -14.44
CA LEU A 80 4.14 -13.02 -15.42
C LEU A 80 5.61 -12.65 -15.23
N ALA A 81 6.08 -12.52 -13.98
CA ALA A 81 7.50 -12.28 -13.69
C ALA A 81 8.38 -13.39 -14.28
N VAL A 82 8.01 -14.65 -14.06
CA VAL A 82 8.76 -15.82 -14.56
C VAL A 82 8.74 -15.86 -16.08
N LEU A 83 7.58 -15.63 -16.71
CA LEU A 83 7.47 -15.56 -18.17
C LEU A 83 8.34 -14.43 -18.75
N TYR A 84 8.32 -13.26 -18.11
CA TYR A 84 9.13 -12.12 -18.52
C TYR A 84 10.62 -12.39 -18.36
N LEU A 85 11.03 -13.02 -17.26
CA LEU A 85 12.41 -13.43 -17.04
C LEU A 85 12.83 -14.45 -18.10
N PHE A 86 12.01 -15.46 -18.40
CA PHE A 86 12.31 -16.43 -19.44
C PHE A 86 12.49 -15.78 -20.83
N CYS A 87 11.67 -14.78 -21.17
CA CYS A 87 11.72 -14.14 -22.48
C CYS A 87 12.86 -13.12 -22.66
N TYR A 88 13.30 -12.45 -21.58
CA TYR A 88 14.22 -11.31 -21.67
C TYR A 88 15.56 -11.50 -20.94
N PHE A 89 15.73 -12.55 -20.13
CA PHE A 89 16.99 -12.81 -19.43
C PHE A 89 18.14 -13.10 -20.41
N GLY A 90 19.30 -12.49 -20.17
CA GLY A 90 20.50 -12.66 -20.99
C GLY A 90 20.50 -11.88 -22.32
N ARG A 91 19.50 -11.03 -22.57
CA ARG A 91 19.40 -10.22 -23.78
C ARG A 91 19.86 -8.79 -23.53
N SER A 92 21.05 -8.44 -24.04
CA SER A 92 21.67 -7.12 -23.85
C SER A 92 20.87 -5.98 -24.49
N ASP A 93 20.22 -6.27 -25.61
CA ASP A 93 19.38 -5.39 -26.43
C ASP A 93 18.08 -4.93 -25.74
N HIS A 94 17.66 -5.61 -24.67
CA HIS A 94 16.46 -5.25 -23.90
C HIS A 94 16.76 -5.07 -22.40
N TYR A 95 18.03 -5.02 -22.00
CA TYR A 95 18.44 -4.98 -20.60
C TYR A 95 17.83 -3.82 -19.81
N LEU A 96 17.90 -2.59 -20.33
CA LEU A 96 17.38 -1.41 -19.62
C LEU A 96 15.85 -1.44 -19.48
N ARG A 97 15.15 -1.98 -20.48
CA ARG A 97 13.70 -2.23 -20.42
C ARG A 97 13.37 -3.32 -19.41
N PHE A 98 14.15 -4.39 -19.39
CA PHE A 98 14.02 -5.47 -18.41
C PHE A 98 14.19 -4.92 -16.99
N VAL A 99 15.24 -4.15 -16.73
CA VAL A 99 15.49 -3.53 -15.42
C VAL A 99 14.36 -2.57 -15.02
N SER A 100 13.91 -1.69 -15.92
CA SER A 100 12.83 -0.74 -15.62
C SER A 100 11.50 -1.44 -15.32
N PHE A 101 11.13 -2.45 -16.12
CA PHE A 101 9.85 -3.15 -15.94
C PHE A 101 9.89 -4.20 -14.82
N PHE A 102 10.88 -5.10 -14.83
CA PHE A 102 10.94 -6.24 -13.90
C PHE A 102 11.37 -5.80 -12.50
N ILE A 103 12.48 -5.05 -12.40
CA ILE A 103 13.08 -4.71 -11.10
C ILE A 103 12.32 -3.56 -10.44
N CYS A 104 11.87 -2.57 -11.21
CA CYS A 104 11.32 -1.34 -10.62
C CYS A 104 9.80 -1.37 -10.50
N TYR A 105 9.11 -1.84 -11.53
CA TYR A 105 7.64 -1.85 -11.56
C TYR A 105 7.04 -3.12 -10.94
N LEU A 106 7.39 -4.29 -11.48
CA LEU A 106 6.72 -5.55 -11.12
C LEU A 106 6.98 -5.93 -9.65
N LEU A 107 8.21 -5.78 -9.19
CA LEU A 107 8.58 -6.05 -7.79
C LEU A 107 7.78 -5.19 -6.81
N THR A 108 7.56 -3.91 -7.14
CA THR A 108 6.81 -2.97 -6.29
C THR A 108 5.34 -3.38 -6.13
N MET A 109 4.73 -3.85 -7.22
CA MET A 109 3.36 -4.38 -7.20
C MET A 109 3.27 -5.67 -6.38
N VAL A 110 4.18 -6.61 -6.60
CA VAL A 110 4.22 -7.91 -5.90
C VAL A 110 4.44 -7.73 -4.40
N ILE A 111 5.34 -6.85 -3.97
CA ILE A 111 5.60 -6.60 -2.55
C ILE A 111 4.34 -6.19 -1.81
N THR A 112 3.52 -5.34 -2.42
CA THR A 112 2.25 -4.90 -1.81
C THR A 112 1.31 -6.09 -1.63
N GLN A 113 1.15 -6.94 -2.63
CA GLN A 113 0.33 -8.16 -2.55
C GLN A 113 0.85 -9.15 -1.50
N VAL A 114 2.17 -9.33 -1.41
CA VAL A 114 2.82 -10.21 -0.42
C VAL A 114 2.53 -9.72 1.00
N ILE A 115 2.60 -8.41 1.25
CA ILE A 115 2.31 -7.82 2.57
C ILE A 115 0.87 -8.15 2.98
N PHE A 116 -0.11 -7.87 2.11
CA PHE A 116 -1.54 -8.12 2.40
C PHE A 116 -1.86 -9.61 2.52
N THR A 117 -1.31 -10.46 1.64
CA THR A 117 -1.49 -11.92 1.70
C THR A 117 -0.91 -12.48 3.01
N THR A 118 0.33 -12.10 3.35
CA THR A 118 0.99 -12.57 4.57
C THR A 118 0.27 -12.10 5.83
N ALA A 119 -0.21 -10.85 5.85
CA ALA A 119 -0.99 -10.32 6.96
C ALA A 119 -2.31 -11.08 7.14
N SER A 120 -3.02 -11.35 6.04
CA SER A 120 -4.29 -12.07 6.03
C SER A 120 -4.11 -13.52 6.51
N LEU A 121 -3.09 -14.23 6.00
CA LEU A 121 -2.76 -15.59 6.44
C LEU A 121 -2.38 -15.64 7.93
N LYS A 122 -1.59 -14.69 8.42
CA LYS A 122 -1.25 -14.62 9.85
C LYS A 122 -2.48 -14.36 10.72
N ASN A 123 -3.38 -13.50 10.29
CA ASN A 123 -4.63 -13.24 11.01
C ASN A 123 -5.55 -14.47 11.03
N LEU A 124 -5.61 -15.22 9.93
CA LEU A 124 -6.33 -16.50 9.84
C LEU A 124 -5.76 -17.57 10.79
N CYS A 125 -4.44 -17.72 10.86
CA CYS A 125 -3.81 -18.71 11.74
C CYS A 125 -3.94 -18.38 13.24
N LYS A 126 -4.12 -17.09 13.58
CA LYS A 126 -4.16 -16.60 14.97
C LYS A 126 -5.43 -16.98 15.73
N GLU A 127 -6.53 -17.32 15.04
CA GLU A 127 -7.77 -17.80 15.70
C GLU A 127 -7.59 -19.11 16.51
N SER A 128 -6.48 -19.83 16.31
CA SER A 128 -6.24 -21.13 16.97
C SER A 128 -5.35 -21.07 18.22
N SER A 129 -4.74 -19.94 18.58
CA SER A 129 -3.83 -19.85 19.72
C SER A 129 -4.16 -18.65 20.60
N SER A 130 -4.73 -18.95 21.77
CA SER A 130 -4.89 -17.99 22.86
C SER A 130 -3.56 -17.38 23.24
N ALA A 131 -3.51 -16.05 23.28
CA ALA A 131 -2.95 -15.25 24.37
C ALA A 131 -2.64 -13.87 23.80
N TYR A 132 -3.25 -12.87 24.44
CA TYR A 132 -2.98 -11.46 24.31
C TYR A 132 -1.54 -11.18 24.79
N THR A 133 -0.54 -11.65 24.04
CA THR A 133 0.86 -11.28 24.26
C THR A 133 1.02 -9.86 23.75
N ASP A 134 1.54 -8.98 24.61
CA ASP A 134 1.75 -7.54 24.43
C ASP A 134 2.76 -7.16 23.33
N ASP A 135 2.98 -8.07 22.39
CA ASP A 135 4.05 -8.06 21.42
C ASP A 135 3.69 -7.18 20.20
N ILE A 136 4.59 -6.27 19.83
CA ILE A 136 4.40 -5.29 18.74
C ILE A 136 4.62 -5.99 17.39
N ARG A 137 3.60 -6.71 16.93
CA ARG A 137 3.61 -7.43 15.65
C ARG A 137 3.03 -6.58 14.52
N TRP A 138 3.75 -6.48 13.40
CA TRP A 138 3.37 -5.64 12.26
C TRP A 138 2.01 -6.03 11.66
N HIS A 139 1.70 -7.32 11.53
CA HIS A 139 0.45 -7.78 10.90
C HIS A 139 -0.81 -7.37 11.66
N ASN A 140 -0.70 -7.01 12.95
CA ASN A 140 -1.81 -6.49 13.73
C ASN A 140 -2.33 -5.14 13.18
N ALA A 141 -1.50 -4.39 12.45
CA ALA A 141 -1.95 -3.20 11.74
C ALA A 141 -3.07 -3.52 10.73
N PHE A 142 -3.09 -4.73 10.17
CA PHE A 142 -4.13 -5.18 9.22
C PHE A 142 -5.30 -5.91 9.90
N ASN A 143 -5.48 -5.75 11.21
CA ASN A 143 -6.65 -6.29 11.88
C ASN A 143 -7.88 -5.43 11.56
N GLY A 144 -8.82 -5.98 10.78
CA GLY A 144 -10.04 -5.29 10.38
C GLY A 144 -10.87 -4.74 11.54
N THR A 145 -10.93 -5.44 12.68
CA THR A 145 -11.69 -4.99 13.85
C THR A 145 -11.06 -3.76 14.52
N ALA A 146 -9.74 -3.78 14.70
CA ALA A 146 -8.99 -2.64 15.24
C ALA A 146 -9.04 -1.44 14.28
N PHE A 147 -8.94 -1.70 12.97
CA PHE A 147 -9.07 -0.65 11.97
C PHE A 147 -10.46 0.00 11.95
N LEU A 148 -11.54 -0.78 11.98
CA LEU A 148 -12.91 -0.24 12.00
C LEU A 148 -13.18 0.55 13.28
N ARG A 149 -12.68 0.06 14.43
CA ARG A 149 -12.69 0.80 15.70
C ARG A 149 -12.07 2.18 15.51
N ASN A 150 -10.85 2.22 14.98
CA ASN A 150 -10.08 3.43 14.81
C ASN A 150 -10.74 4.37 13.78
N LEU A 151 -11.23 3.84 12.67
CA LEU A 151 -11.94 4.59 11.65
C LEU A 151 -13.23 5.24 12.18
N SER A 152 -13.97 4.59 13.07
CA SER A 152 -15.18 5.18 13.67
C SER A 152 -14.88 6.45 14.47
N VAL A 153 -13.70 6.53 15.07
CA VAL A 153 -13.22 7.69 15.81
C VAL A 153 -13.03 8.89 14.86
N GLN A 154 -12.61 8.61 13.62
CA GLN A 154 -12.46 9.59 12.55
C GLN A 154 -13.79 9.97 11.90
N ILE A 155 -14.67 9.02 11.60
CA ILE A 155 -16.01 9.28 11.00
C ILE A 155 -16.86 10.14 11.94
N ASN A 156 -16.74 9.97 13.25
CA ASN A 156 -17.42 10.81 14.24
C ASN A 156 -16.77 12.19 14.43
N SER A 157 -15.57 12.43 13.87
CA SER A 157 -14.97 13.76 13.80
C SER A 157 -15.55 14.50 12.60
N ARG A 158 -15.92 15.79 12.76
CA ARG A 158 -16.73 16.65 11.85
C ARG A 158 -16.38 16.71 10.34
N LYS A 159 -15.43 15.93 9.81
CA LYS A 159 -15.22 15.78 8.37
C LYS A 159 -16.36 14.97 7.78
N GLY A 160 -17.20 15.61 6.95
CA GLY A 160 -18.34 14.95 6.32
C GLY A 160 -17.94 13.73 5.47
N PRO A 161 -18.87 12.78 5.24
CA PRO A 161 -18.62 11.54 4.50
C PRO A 161 -18.06 11.76 3.09
N TRP A 162 -18.37 12.92 2.50
CA TRP A 162 -17.89 13.37 1.19
C TRP A 162 -16.38 13.50 1.09
N SER A 163 -15.68 13.85 2.18
CA SER A 163 -14.22 13.99 2.15
C SER A 163 -13.52 12.65 1.93
N ASN A 164 -14.05 11.55 2.49
CA ASN A 164 -13.46 10.23 2.32
C ASN A 164 -13.75 9.68 0.91
N LEU A 165 -14.96 9.93 0.41
CA LEU A 165 -15.34 9.53 -0.96
C LEU A 165 -14.50 10.27 -2.01
N PHE A 166 -14.28 11.58 -1.84
CA PHE A 166 -13.43 12.36 -2.74
C PHE A 166 -11.99 11.85 -2.75
N THR A 167 -11.43 11.56 -1.57
CA THR A 167 -10.08 10.97 -1.48
C THR A 167 -10.04 9.59 -2.13
N PHE A 168 -11.03 8.73 -1.89
CA PHE A 168 -11.11 7.42 -2.56
C PHE A 168 -11.16 7.57 -4.09
N ALA A 169 -12.00 8.49 -4.59
CA ALA A 169 -12.09 8.78 -6.01
C ALA A 169 -10.75 9.25 -6.57
N PHE A 170 -10.00 10.09 -5.86
CA PHE A 170 -8.65 10.50 -6.28
C PHE A 170 -7.71 9.31 -6.50
N PHE A 171 -7.63 8.37 -5.56
CA PHE A 171 -6.77 7.18 -5.69
C PHE A 171 -7.18 6.31 -6.89
N ILE A 172 -8.48 6.06 -7.06
CA ILE A 172 -8.99 5.23 -8.15
C ILE A 172 -8.84 5.91 -9.50
N VAL A 173 -9.18 7.20 -9.62
CA VAL A 173 -9.05 7.96 -10.87
C VAL A 173 -7.61 7.95 -11.38
N PHE A 174 -6.62 8.08 -10.48
CA PHE A 174 -5.23 8.05 -10.90
C PHE A 174 -4.80 6.67 -11.42
N ALA A 175 -5.24 5.59 -10.77
CA ALA A 175 -5.02 4.23 -11.26
C ALA A 175 -5.74 3.95 -12.58
N SER A 176 -6.99 4.42 -12.71
CA SER A 176 -7.76 4.33 -13.96
C SER A 176 -7.10 5.10 -15.10
N PHE A 177 -6.50 6.25 -14.83
CA PHE A 177 -5.74 7.00 -15.82
C PHE A 177 -4.53 6.20 -16.33
N VAL A 178 -3.73 5.60 -15.45
CA VAL A 178 -2.59 4.76 -15.87
C VAL A 178 -3.06 3.51 -16.61
N ALA A 179 -4.15 2.88 -16.15
CA ALA A 179 -4.76 1.75 -16.85
C ALA A 179 -5.23 2.15 -18.26
N PHE A 180 -5.85 3.33 -18.41
CA PHE A 180 -6.26 3.86 -19.70
C PHE A 180 -5.06 4.08 -20.64
N VAL A 181 -3.97 4.69 -20.14
CA VAL A 181 -2.74 4.84 -20.93
C VAL A 181 -2.17 3.48 -21.34
N ASN A 182 -2.25 2.47 -20.46
CA ASN A 182 -1.78 1.11 -20.75
C ASN A 182 -2.63 0.42 -21.83
N ILE A 183 -3.96 0.54 -21.74
CA ILE A 183 -4.91 0.02 -22.74
C ILE A 183 -4.68 0.72 -24.07
N TYR A 184 -4.55 2.04 -24.06
CA TYR A 184 -4.32 2.82 -25.27
C TYR A 184 -3.00 2.42 -25.94
N PHE A 185 -1.92 2.27 -25.16
CA PHE A 185 -0.65 1.74 -25.66
C PHE A 185 -0.82 0.35 -26.30
N PHE A 186 -1.58 -0.56 -25.67
CA PHE A 186 -1.89 -1.86 -26.25
C PHE A 186 -2.64 -1.76 -27.59
N THR A 187 -3.54 -0.79 -27.75
CA THR A 187 -4.24 -0.58 -29.04
C THR A 187 -3.35 -0.05 -30.15
N LEU A 188 -2.23 0.60 -29.81
CA LEU A 188 -1.23 1.08 -30.78
C LEU A 188 -0.26 -0.02 -31.26
N LEU A 189 -0.24 -1.17 -30.60
CA LEU A 189 0.59 -2.30 -31.03
C LEU A 189 0.04 -2.89 -32.32
N GLU A 190 0.95 -3.33 -33.21
CA GLU A 190 0.57 -4.05 -34.42
C GLU A 190 -0.30 -5.28 -34.10
N GLU A 191 -1.21 -5.66 -34.99
CA GLU A 191 -2.12 -6.80 -34.80
C GLU A 191 -1.41 -8.10 -34.45
N LYS A 192 -0.27 -8.35 -35.08
CA LYS A 192 0.57 -9.54 -34.85
C LYS A 192 1.16 -9.59 -33.44
N CYS A 193 1.21 -8.44 -32.76
CA CYS A 193 1.77 -8.27 -31.43
C CYS A 193 0.72 -8.36 -30.32
N ARG A 194 -0.57 -8.24 -30.67
CA ARG A 194 -1.69 -8.39 -29.74
C ARG A 194 -2.01 -9.87 -29.50
N ASN A 195 -1.02 -10.60 -28.99
CA ASN A 195 -1.18 -12.01 -28.66
C ASN A 195 -1.89 -12.19 -27.31
N TRP A 196 -2.28 -13.43 -27.00
CA TRP A 196 -2.97 -13.76 -25.75
C TRP A 196 -2.15 -13.40 -24.50
N THR A 197 -0.82 -13.56 -24.55
CA THR A 197 0.08 -13.26 -23.44
C THR A 197 0.07 -11.77 -23.09
N GLU A 198 0.16 -10.89 -24.10
CA GLU A 198 0.06 -9.44 -23.93
C GLU A 198 -1.32 -9.02 -23.40
N TYR A 199 -2.38 -9.69 -23.84
CA TYR A 199 -3.73 -9.44 -23.33
C TYR A 199 -3.85 -9.80 -21.83
N MET A 200 -3.33 -10.96 -21.44
CA MET A 200 -3.29 -11.39 -20.04
C MET A 200 -2.46 -10.46 -19.17
N TRP A 201 -1.37 -9.95 -19.71
CA TRP A 201 -0.51 -9.00 -19.03
C TRP A 201 -1.21 -7.66 -18.84
N LEU A 202 -1.85 -7.12 -19.89
CA LEU A 202 -2.66 -5.90 -19.79
C LEU A 202 -3.72 -6.00 -18.69
N VAL A 203 -4.43 -7.13 -18.65
CA VAL A 203 -5.47 -7.41 -17.65
C VAL A 203 -4.85 -7.46 -16.24
N CYS A 204 -3.76 -8.21 -16.04
CA CYS A 204 -3.09 -8.31 -14.75
C CYS A 204 -2.53 -6.96 -14.27
N ASP A 205 -1.87 -6.20 -15.14
CA ASP A 205 -1.37 -4.85 -14.84
C ASP A 205 -2.51 -3.92 -14.41
N THR A 206 -3.65 -3.99 -15.09
CA THR A 206 -4.84 -3.19 -14.76
C THR A 206 -5.36 -3.51 -13.36
N PHE A 207 -5.49 -4.80 -13.02
CA PHE A 207 -5.87 -5.21 -11.67
C PHE A 207 -4.82 -4.81 -10.62
N ASN A 208 -3.54 -4.87 -10.96
CA ASN A 208 -2.45 -4.45 -10.07
C ASN A 208 -2.49 -2.95 -9.77
N PHE A 209 -2.76 -2.10 -10.76
CA PHE A 209 -2.93 -0.65 -10.55
C PHE A 209 -4.07 -0.36 -9.56
N VAL A 210 -5.22 -1.00 -9.76
CA VAL A 210 -6.39 -0.80 -8.90
C VAL A 210 -6.12 -1.34 -7.49
N PHE A 211 -5.52 -2.52 -7.36
CA PHE A 211 -5.15 -3.11 -6.06
C PHE A 211 -4.15 -2.24 -5.30
N TYR A 212 -3.14 -1.72 -5.98
CA TYR A 212 -2.14 -0.82 -5.40
C TYR A 212 -2.78 0.49 -4.92
N ALA A 213 -3.69 1.07 -5.71
CA ALA A 213 -4.43 2.26 -5.31
C ALA A 213 -5.32 2.03 -4.09
N MET A 214 -6.03 0.89 -4.03
CA MET A 214 -6.80 0.48 -2.85
C MET A 214 -5.92 0.31 -1.61
N SER A 215 -4.74 -0.27 -1.78
CA SER A 215 -3.73 -0.45 -0.72
C SER A 215 -3.24 0.90 -0.18
N CYS A 216 -2.91 1.84 -1.08
CA CYS A 216 -2.49 3.18 -0.69
C CYS A 216 -3.61 3.95 0.01
N TYR A 217 -4.85 3.84 -0.48
CA TYR A 217 -6.02 4.43 0.18
C TYR A 217 -6.26 3.84 1.57
N PHE A 218 -6.08 2.53 1.74
CA PHE A 218 -6.18 1.90 3.05
C PHE A 218 -5.12 2.42 4.03
N LEU A 219 -3.85 2.51 3.60
CA LEU A 219 -2.77 3.08 4.42
C LEU A 219 -3.01 4.57 4.75
N TYR A 220 -3.56 5.34 3.80
CA TYR A 220 -4.00 6.72 4.03
C TYR A 220 -5.02 6.80 5.17
N LEU A 221 -6.04 5.94 5.14
CA LEU A 221 -7.07 5.88 6.17
C LEU A 221 -6.48 5.48 7.53
N GLN A 222 -5.58 4.50 7.56
CA GLN A 222 -4.90 4.11 8.79
C GLN A 222 -4.12 5.27 9.41
N ARG A 223 -3.34 5.98 8.59
CA ARG A 223 -2.58 7.15 9.04
C ARG A 223 -3.49 8.26 9.57
N THR A 224 -4.51 8.64 8.80
CA THR A 224 -5.43 9.73 9.21
C THR A 224 -6.22 9.38 10.46
N SER A 225 -6.60 8.11 10.59
CA SER A 225 -7.21 7.58 11.80
C SER A 225 -6.26 7.65 13.00
N LEU A 226 -4.99 7.26 12.83
CA LEU A 226 -3.98 7.32 13.89
C LEU A 226 -3.74 8.77 14.36
N GLN A 227 -3.72 9.73 13.43
CA GLN A 227 -3.62 11.16 13.78
C GLN A 227 -4.84 11.64 14.60
N ALA A 228 -6.04 11.18 14.24
CA ALA A 228 -7.25 11.51 14.99
C ALA A 228 -7.24 10.90 16.41
N ILE A 229 -6.75 9.67 16.55
CA ILE A 229 -6.56 9.00 17.84
C ILE A 229 -5.53 9.76 18.68
N GLY A 230 -4.36 10.09 18.12
CA GLY A 230 -3.34 10.86 18.82
C GLY A 230 -3.86 12.20 19.34
N LYS A 231 -4.65 12.93 18.54
CA LYS A 231 -5.28 14.18 18.98
C LYS A 231 -6.23 13.97 20.18
N LYS A 232 -7.06 12.92 20.14
CA LYS A 232 -7.99 12.61 21.25
C LYS A 232 -7.27 12.10 22.49
N ALA A 233 -6.24 11.27 22.30
CA ALA A 233 -5.39 10.78 23.38
C ALA A 233 -4.72 11.93 24.12
N ALA A 234 -4.16 12.92 23.39
CA ALA A 234 -3.54 14.09 24.01
C ALA A 234 -4.54 14.90 24.87
N VAL A 235 -5.75 15.16 24.36
CA VAL A 235 -6.81 15.84 25.12
C VAL A 235 -7.22 15.04 26.35
N CYS A 236 -7.44 13.72 26.21
CA CYS A 236 -7.83 12.85 27.30
C CYS A 236 -6.77 12.83 28.43
N VAL A 237 -5.49 12.77 28.04
CA VAL A 237 -4.36 12.85 28.97
C VAL A 237 -4.32 14.19 29.70
N GLY A 238 -4.56 15.30 28.99
CA GLY A 238 -4.64 16.63 29.60
C GLY A 238 -5.76 16.75 30.63
N GLU A 239 -6.92 16.16 30.35
CA GLU A 239 -8.10 16.19 31.24
C GLU A 239 -7.96 15.26 32.46
N ASN A 240 -7.27 14.13 32.31
CA ASN A 240 -7.23 13.05 33.30
C ASN A 240 -5.85 12.84 33.97
N ILE A 241 -4.96 13.84 33.94
CA ILE A 241 -3.58 13.71 34.46
C ILE A 241 -3.51 13.14 35.89
N VAL A 242 -4.51 13.46 36.72
CA VAL A 242 -4.63 12.98 38.11
C VAL A 242 -4.52 11.46 38.21
N ASN A 243 -4.97 10.74 37.16
CA ASN A 243 -4.85 9.29 37.05
C ASN A 243 -3.69 8.91 36.11
N PHE A 244 -2.49 8.86 36.68
CA PHE A 244 -1.26 8.57 35.94
C PHE A 244 -1.28 7.21 35.21
N ASP A 245 -1.75 6.15 35.87
CA ASP A 245 -1.82 4.80 35.29
C ASP A 245 -2.77 4.74 34.09
N TYR A 246 -3.88 5.47 34.16
CA TYR A 246 -4.80 5.61 33.04
C TYR A 246 -4.14 6.33 31.84
N CYS A 247 -3.46 7.45 32.10
CA CYS A 247 -2.76 8.22 31.06
C CYS A 247 -1.63 7.41 30.41
N THR A 248 -0.83 6.68 31.20
CA THR A 248 0.25 5.83 30.66
C THR A 248 -0.29 4.70 29.80
N ASN A 249 -1.42 4.08 30.16
CA ASN A 249 -2.06 3.05 29.35
C ASN A 249 -2.56 3.59 28.00
N ILE A 250 -3.17 4.79 27.98
CA ILE A 250 -3.56 5.47 26.74
C ILE A 250 -2.35 5.72 25.83
N ILE A 251 -1.26 6.25 26.42
CA ILE A 251 -0.02 6.52 25.68
C ILE A 251 0.57 5.23 25.12
N LYS A 252 0.63 4.16 25.92
CA LYS A 252 1.12 2.83 25.49
C LYS A 252 0.29 2.25 24.35
N GLU A 253 -1.05 2.37 24.39
CA GLU A 253 -1.92 1.91 23.30
C GLU A 253 -1.66 2.70 22.01
N PHE A 254 -1.58 4.03 22.10
CA PHE A 254 -1.26 4.88 20.96
C PHE A 254 0.12 4.57 20.36
N VAL A 255 1.16 4.47 21.19
CA VAL A 255 2.53 4.12 20.76
C VAL A 255 2.56 2.75 20.09
N ARG A 256 1.83 1.78 20.63
CA ARG A 256 1.74 0.43 20.06
C ARG A 256 1.15 0.48 18.65
N GLU A 257 0.02 1.16 18.45
CA GLU A 257 -0.60 1.31 17.13
C GLU A 257 0.32 2.06 16.15
N TYR A 258 0.96 3.13 16.61
CA TYR A 258 1.94 3.90 15.83
C TYR A 258 3.13 3.04 15.38
N LEU A 259 3.74 2.27 16.29
CA LEU A 259 4.89 1.43 15.99
C LEU A 259 4.53 0.27 15.05
N GLN A 260 3.34 -0.31 15.18
CA GLN A 260 2.86 -1.34 14.25
C GLN A 260 2.76 -0.81 12.82
N LEU A 261 2.17 0.38 12.64
CA LEU A 261 2.03 1.02 11.34
C LEU A 261 3.39 1.44 10.76
N ARG A 262 4.26 2.04 11.61
CA ARG A 262 5.60 2.49 11.20
C ARG A 262 6.48 1.34 10.72
N LYS A 263 6.43 0.17 11.38
CA LYS A 263 7.20 -1.02 10.98
C LYS A 263 6.90 -1.51 9.56
N ILE A 264 5.73 -1.19 9.01
CA ILE A 264 5.32 -1.58 7.64
C ILE A 264 5.62 -0.46 6.66
N ILE A 265 5.11 0.74 6.96
CA ILE A 265 5.13 1.85 6.01
C ILE A 265 6.56 2.29 5.69
N LEU A 266 7.45 2.33 6.68
CA LEU A 266 8.78 2.88 6.49
C LEU A 266 9.65 1.98 5.56
N PRO A 267 9.77 0.66 5.77
CA PRO A 267 10.43 -0.22 4.79
C PRO A 267 9.76 -0.20 3.40
N TRP A 268 8.42 -0.22 3.36
CA TRP A 268 7.66 -0.21 2.10
C TRP A 268 7.89 1.08 1.28
N LEU A 269 7.83 2.25 1.93
CA LEU A 269 8.04 3.53 1.28
C LEU A 269 9.49 3.67 0.77
N ARG A 270 10.48 3.15 1.50
CA ARG A 270 11.87 3.14 1.04
C ARG A 270 12.04 2.35 -0.24
N ILE A 271 11.42 1.16 -0.30
CA ILE A 271 11.44 0.34 -1.51
C ILE A 271 10.78 1.09 -2.66
N ILE A 272 9.66 1.77 -2.43
CA ILE A 272 8.96 2.55 -3.47
C ILE A 272 9.80 3.71 -3.98
N ILE A 273 10.42 4.49 -3.08
CA ILE A 273 11.27 5.62 -3.48
C ILE A 273 12.47 5.10 -4.27
N PHE A 274 13.13 4.05 -3.79
CA PHE A 274 14.27 3.44 -4.46
C PHE A 274 13.88 2.92 -5.85
N THR A 275 12.82 2.11 -5.95
CA THR A 275 12.38 1.53 -7.23
C THR A 275 11.90 2.59 -8.21
N SER A 276 11.15 3.61 -7.76
CA SER A 276 10.67 4.69 -8.64
C SER A 276 11.83 5.55 -9.14
N SER A 277 12.76 5.91 -8.27
CA SER A 277 13.93 6.72 -8.65
C SER A 277 14.90 5.94 -9.54
N PHE A 278 15.22 4.70 -9.18
CA PHE A 278 16.06 3.83 -10.01
C PHE A 278 15.41 3.53 -11.36
N GLY A 279 14.10 3.27 -11.38
CA GLY A 279 13.34 3.01 -12.60
C GLY A 279 13.31 4.19 -13.56
N LEU A 280 13.14 5.41 -13.03
CA LEU A 280 13.24 6.65 -13.81
C LEU A 280 14.68 6.89 -14.31
N THR A 281 15.70 6.66 -13.48
CA THR A 281 17.11 6.79 -13.90
C THR A 281 17.41 5.86 -15.07
N VAL A 282 17.08 4.57 -14.94
CA VAL A 282 17.27 3.57 -16.01
C VAL A 282 16.50 3.96 -17.28
N PHE A 283 15.28 4.47 -17.12
CA PHE A 283 14.46 4.95 -18.23
C PHE A 283 15.08 6.16 -18.96
N PHE A 284 15.62 7.14 -18.23
CA PHE A 284 16.28 8.30 -18.83
C PHE A 284 17.60 7.91 -19.50
N THR A 285 18.40 7.05 -18.86
CA THR A 285 19.65 6.52 -19.45
C THR A 285 19.35 5.80 -20.76
N TRP A 286 18.31 4.96 -20.80
CA TRP A 286 17.92 4.26 -22.02
C TRP A 286 17.49 5.20 -23.15
N ASN A 287 16.66 6.21 -22.86
CA ASN A 287 16.26 7.19 -23.86
C ASN A 287 17.46 8.02 -24.37
N TYR A 288 18.44 8.28 -23.51
CA TYR A 288 19.67 8.99 -23.88
C TYR A 288 20.57 8.14 -24.79
N GLU A 289 20.85 6.88 -24.42
CA GLU A 289 21.65 5.97 -25.26
C GLU A 289 20.96 5.64 -26.58
N LYS A 290 19.64 5.43 -26.58
CA LYS A 290 18.88 5.10 -27.79
C LYS A 290 18.94 6.22 -28.84
N ASN A 291 18.92 7.49 -28.43
CA ASN A 291 19.13 8.62 -29.35
C ASN A 291 20.53 8.62 -30.01
N LYS A 292 21.51 7.95 -29.40
CA LYS A 292 22.87 7.77 -29.95
C LYS A 292 22.93 6.64 -31.00
N TYR A 293 22.05 5.62 -30.90
CA TYR A 293 22.07 4.41 -31.73
C TYR A 293 20.94 4.30 -32.77
N LEU A 294 20.05 5.29 -32.87
CA LEU A 294 18.99 5.36 -33.89
C LEU A 294 19.51 5.43 -35.35
N SER A 295 20.83 5.45 -35.55
CA SER A 295 21.53 5.41 -36.84
C SER A 295 21.98 4.03 -37.32
N LEU A 296 21.80 2.96 -36.54
CA LEU A 296 22.27 1.61 -36.93
C LEU A 296 21.11 0.64 -37.22
N SER A 297 21.08 0.19 -38.47
CA SER A 297 20.11 -0.75 -39.04
C SER A 297 20.03 -2.07 -38.26
N VAL A 298 18.80 -2.53 -38.01
CA VAL A 298 18.49 -3.80 -37.35
C VAL A 298 18.83 -4.98 -38.29
N PRO A 299 19.58 -6.00 -37.85
CA PRO A 299 19.86 -7.17 -38.68
C PRO A 299 18.60 -8.02 -38.87
N ASN A 300 18.29 -8.34 -40.14
CA ASN A 300 17.24 -9.26 -40.54
C ASN A 300 17.60 -10.68 -40.09
N GLY A 301 16.98 -11.15 -39.01
CA GLY A 301 17.10 -12.54 -38.54
C GLY A 301 15.72 -13.20 -38.46
N ASN A 302 15.57 -14.34 -39.14
CA ASN A 302 14.37 -15.18 -39.14
C ASN A 302 14.02 -15.64 -37.71
N GLN A 303 13.03 -15.00 -37.06
CA GLN A 303 12.55 -15.31 -35.69
C GLN A 303 11.10 -15.80 -35.66
N LEU A 304 10.66 -16.54 -36.68
CA LEU A 304 9.24 -16.88 -36.88
C LEU A 304 8.64 -17.86 -35.84
N ASN A 305 9.43 -18.58 -35.04
CA ASN A 305 8.92 -19.60 -34.11
C ASN A 305 8.89 -19.19 -32.63
N ALA A 306 9.49 -18.07 -32.23
CA ALA A 306 9.53 -17.62 -30.83
C ALA A 306 8.39 -16.64 -30.45
N THR A 307 7.62 -16.19 -31.43
CA THR A 307 6.61 -15.12 -31.33
C THR A 307 5.35 -15.51 -30.55
N PHE A 308 5.05 -16.81 -30.44
CA PHE A 308 3.83 -17.29 -29.80
C PHE A 308 3.88 -17.20 -28.27
N ILE A 309 5.08 -17.37 -27.68
CA ILE A 309 5.29 -17.38 -26.23
C ILE A 309 5.94 -16.07 -25.76
N CYS A 310 6.87 -15.52 -26.56
CA CYS A 310 7.58 -14.30 -26.23
C CYS A 310 7.24 -13.18 -27.23
N PRO A 311 6.79 -12.00 -26.76
CA PRO A 311 6.48 -10.84 -27.61
C PRO A 311 7.73 -10.15 -28.21
N TYR A 312 8.89 -10.82 -28.17
CA TYR A 312 10.21 -10.27 -28.47
C TYR A 312 10.34 -9.65 -29.87
N ALA A 313 9.70 -10.26 -30.88
CA ALA A 313 9.77 -9.77 -32.25
C ALA A 313 9.05 -8.42 -32.43
N CYS A 314 8.01 -8.18 -31.63
CA CYS A 314 7.25 -6.93 -31.65
C CYS A 314 8.00 -5.78 -30.98
N ASP A 315 8.78 -6.08 -29.94
CA ASP A 315 9.60 -5.07 -29.29
C ASP A 315 10.76 -4.55 -30.14
N LYS A 316 11.16 -5.26 -31.19
CA LYS A 316 12.22 -4.81 -32.13
C LYS A 316 11.66 -4.18 -33.41
N ALA A 317 10.61 -4.76 -34.00
CA ALA A 317 10.16 -4.39 -35.34
C ALA A 317 9.34 -3.09 -35.39
N SER A 318 8.45 -2.87 -34.41
CA SER A 318 7.55 -1.70 -34.36
C SER A 318 8.07 -0.58 -33.46
N PHE A 319 8.75 -0.94 -32.37
CA PHE A 319 9.19 -0.01 -31.31
C PHE A 319 10.24 1.04 -31.73
N LEU A 320 10.99 0.76 -32.80
CA LEU A 320 12.06 1.62 -33.30
C LEU A 320 11.65 2.46 -34.52
N LYS A 321 10.57 2.10 -35.20
CA LYS A 321 10.17 2.76 -36.46
C LYS A 321 9.15 3.89 -36.25
N GLU A 322 8.24 3.75 -35.29
CA GLU A 322 7.16 4.73 -35.09
C GLU A 322 7.39 5.63 -33.87
N ARG A 323 7.65 6.92 -34.15
CA ARG A 323 7.86 7.97 -33.13
C ARG A 323 6.71 8.07 -32.14
N ASN A 324 5.47 7.85 -32.60
CA ASN A 324 4.27 7.92 -31.77
C ASN A 324 4.23 6.78 -30.74
N VAL A 325 4.51 5.54 -31.15
CA VAL A 325 4.54 4.37 -30.25
C VAL A 325 5.59 4.55 -29.15
N LEU A 326 6.77 5.07 -29.49
CA LEU A 326 7.82 5.38 -28.53
C LEU A 326 7.40 6.46 -27.53
N LEU A 327 6.76 7.54 -28.01
CA LEU A 327 6.27 8.62 -27.14
C LEU A 327 5.23 8.09 -26.15
N PHE A 328 4.29 7.27 -26.61
CA PHE A 328 3.27 6.66 -25.74
C PHE A 328 3.86 5.68 -24.74
N TYR A 329 4.87 4.89 -25.12
CA TYR A 329 5.58 4.05 -24.17
C TYR A 329 6.27 4.87 -23.08
N ASN A 330 6.92 5.97 -23.46
CA ASN A 330 7.56 6.88 -22.51
C ASN A 330 6.54 7.47 -21.54
N VAL A 331 5.37 7.89 -22.03
CA VAL A 331 4.25 8.34 -21.17
C VAL A 331 3.77 7.22 -20.24
N LEU A 332 3.68 5.98 -20.71
CA LEU A 332 3.29 4.84 -19.89
C LEU A 332 4.29 4.57 -18.76
N VAL A 333 5.59 4.53 -19.06
CA VAL A 333 6.62 4.28 -18.03
C VAL A 333 6.66 5.40 -17.00
N ILE A 334 6.60 6.66 -17.44
CA ILE A 334 6.58 7.81 -16.54
C ILE A 334 5.31 7.79 -15.68
N SER A 335 4.14 7.59 -16.27
CA SER A 335 2.86 7.58 -15.53
C SER A 335 2.80 6.44 -14.51
N ARG A 336 3.33 5.25 -14.82
CA ARG A 336 3.46 4.13 -13.86
C ARG A 336 4.33 4.51 -12.66
N ASN A 337 5.53 5.04 -12.90
CA ASN A 337 6.45 5.44 -11.82
C ASN A 337 5.88 6.59 -10.98
N LEU A 338 5.24 7.58 -11.63
CA LEU A 338 4.57 8.68 -10.93
C LEU A 338 3.40 8.18 -10.09
N MET A 339 2.59 7.24 -10.59
CA MET A 339 1.50 6.62 -9.83
C MET A 339 2.00 5.90 -8.59
N ILE A 340 3.02 5.07 -8.75
CA ILE A 340 3.66 4.36 -7.64
C ILE A 340 4.15 5.36 -6.58
N ALA A 341 4.91 6.38 -6.98
CA ALA A 341 5.48 7.34 -6.04
C ALA A 341 4.42 8.26 -5.39
N ILE A 342 3.56 8.90 -6.18
CA ILE A 342 2.60 9.91 -5.71
C ILE A 342 1.55 9.27 -4.78
N LEU A 343 1.00 8.11 -5.14
CA LEU A 343 -0.02 7.47 -4.29
C LEU A 343 0.59 7.03 -2.95
N ALA A 344 1.81 6.48 -2.96
CA ALA A 344 2.50 6.10 -1.74
C ALA A 344 2.82 7.30 -0.85
N LEU A 345 3.40 8.37 -1.42
CA LEU A 345 3.71 9.60 -0.69
C LEU A 345 2.46 10.25 -0.11
N THR A 346 1.35 10.25 -0.87
CA THR A 346 0.05 10.76 -0.41
C THR A 346 -0.51 9.90 0.73
N ALA A 347 -0.39 8.57 0.64
CA ALA A 347 -0.84 7.65 1.66
C ALA A 347 -0.11 7.86 3.00
N VAL A 348 1.21 8.02 2.93
CA VAL A 348 2.07 8.25 4.12
C VAL A 348 2.03 9.71 4.60
N GLY A 349 1.59 10.65 3.76
CA GLY A 349 1.56 12.08 4.08
C GLY A 349 2.94 12.73 4.05
N GLY A 350 3.83 12.25 3.18
CA GLY A 350 5.23 12.66 3.09
C GLY A 350 6.20 11.49 3.28
N PHE A 351 7.38 11.77 3.82
CA PHE A 351 8.49 10.80 3.94
C PHE A 351 8.56 10.04 5.27
N ASP A 352 7.85 10.47 6.32
CA ASP A 352 7.80 9.72 7.59
C ASP A 352 6.44 9.94 8.29
N ILE A 353 5.98 8.89 8.98
CA ILE A 353 4.87 8.95 9.95
C ILE A 353 5.33 9.64 11.24
N ALA A 354 6.63 9.91 11.44
CA ALA A 354 7.18 10.65 12.58
C ALA A 354 6.35 11.87 12.99
N TYR A 355 5.76 12.58 12.02
CA TYR A 355 4.85 13.70 12.26
C TYR A 355 3.67 13.36 13.20
N ALA A 356 3.12 12.14 13.18
CA ALA A 356 2.04 11.74 14.08
C ALA A 356 2.51 11.67 15.55
N TRP A 357 3.71 11.15 15.78
CA TRP A 357 4.33 11.09 17.11
C TRP A 357 4.80 12.46 17.58
N GLU A 358 5.48 13.20 16.71
CA GLU A 358 5.94 14.56 17.01
C GLU A 358 4.76 15.51 17.27
N SER A 359 3.70 15.45 16.46
CA SER A 359 2.49 16.26 16.70
C SER A 359 1.81 15.88 18.02
N PHE A 360 1.80 14.60 18.39
CA PHE A 360 1.31 14.16 19.69
C PHE A 360 2.17 14.71 20.83
N ASN A 361 3.49 14.59 20.73
CA ASN A 361 4.42 15.05 21.75
C ASN A 361 4.37 16.59 21.91
N VAL A 362 4.32 17.33 20.80
CA VAL A 362 4.17 18.80 20.79
C VAL A 362 2.83 19.21 21.43
N ARG A 363 1.74 18.51 21.14
CA ARG A 363 0.43 18.78 21.79
C ARG A 363 0.48 18.54 23.29
N LEU A 364 1.09 17.46 23.73
CA LEU A 364 1.33 17.23 25.16
C LEU A 364 2.17 18.36 25.75
N HIS A 365 3.26 18.75 25.07
CA HIS A 365 4.10 19.85 25.53
C HIS A 365 3.34 21.18 25.66
N PHE A 366 2.44 21.53 24.74
CA PHE A 366 1.62 22.74 24.89
C PHE A 366 0.53 22.65 25.97
N MET A 367 0.15 21.44 26.39
CA MET A 367 -0.74 21.24 27.53
C MET A 367 0.00 21.33 28.88
N THR A 368 1.34 21.19 28.89
CA THR A 368 2.19 21.34 30.10
C THR A 368 2.06 22.72 30.73
N THR A 369 2.06 23.77 29.90
CA THR A 369 2.21 25.16 30.31
C THR A 369 0.97 25.70 31.01
N ALA A 370 -0.12 24.93 31.04
CA ALA A 370 -1.35 25.27 31.75
C ALA A 370 -1.47 24.62 33.14
N ARG A 371 -0.65 23.59 33.46
CA ARG A 371 -0.72 22.83 34.74
C ARG A 371 0.66 22.32 35.15
N GLU A 372 1.37 23.07 35.98
CA GLU A 372 2.65 22.66 36.54
C GLU A 372 2.46 21.66 37.69
N GLY A 373 2.72 20.37 37.44
CA GLY A 373 2.61 19.32 38.46
C GLY A 373 3.62 18.19 38.30
N GLU A 374 4.00 17.53 39.41
CA GLU A 374 4.97 16.42 39.44
C GLU A 374 4.56 15.25 38.53
N GLN A 375 3.27 14.93 38.48
CA GLN A 375 2.71 13.91 37.60
C GLN A 375 2.94 14.23 36.11
N TRP A 376 2.91 15.51 35.74
CA TRP A 376 3.14 15.94 34.37
C TRP A 376 4.61 15.78 33.98
N LYS A 377 5.55 16.08 34.89
CA LYS A 377 6.99 15.82 34.69
C LYS A 377 7.28 14.33 34.49
N ARG A 378 6.69 13.47 35.33
CA ARG A 378 6.82 12.00 35.21
C ARG A 378 6.27 11.51 33.87
N LEU A 379 5.15 12.08 33.41
CA LEU A 379 4.53 11.69 32.15
C LEU A 379 5.39 12.08 30.93
N ILE A 380 5.98 13.28 30.92
CA ILE A 380 6.89 13.69 29.86
C ILE A 380 8.12 12.79 29.80
N SER A 381 8.73 12.48 30.96
CA SER A 381 9.87 11.54 31.02
C SER A 381 9.51 10.20 30.38
N PHE A 382 8.33 9.66 30.72
CA PHE A 382 7.83 8.43 30.12
C PHE A 382 7.62 8.53 28.60
N VAL A 383 7.08 9.63 28.10
CA VAL A 383 6.91 9.88 26.65
C VAL A 383 8.26 9.99 25.95
N GLN A 384 9.25 10.64 26.57
CA GLN A 384 10.60 10.76 26.02
C GLN A 384 11.31 9.40 25.97
N GLU A 385 11.15 8.54 26.98
CA GLU A 385 11.65 7.16 26.99
C GLU A 385 11.03 6.31 25.87
N LEU A 386 9.78 6.58 25.50
CA LEU A 386 9.08 5.92 24.40
C LEU A 386 9.47 6.47 23.01
N HIS A 387 10.33 7.49 22.92
CA HIS A 387 10.66 8.11 21.65
C HIS A 387 11.33 7.10 20.71
N PRO A 388 10.71 6.82 19.54
CA PRO A 388 11.17 5.74 18.68
C PRO A 388 12.39 6.21 17.86
N SER A 389 13.53 5.53 18.03
CA SER A 389 14.81 5.91 17.38
C SER A 389 14.65 6.08 15.86
N THR A 390 14.92 7.28 15.37
CA THR A 390 15.01 7.61 13.95
C THR A 390 16.40 7.24 13.44
N GLN A 391 16.62 5.97 13.11
CA GLN A 391 17.91 5.55 12.54
C GLN A 391 18.12 6.11 11.12
N ALA A 392 19.37 6.46 10.84
CA ALA A 392 20.02 7.01 9.64
C ALA A 392 19.68 6.38 8.26
N ALA A 393 18.76 5.43 8.20
CA ALA A 393 18.38 4.72 6.98
C ALA A 393 17.49 5.54 6.02
N VAL A 394 17.00 6.72 6.43
CA VAL A 394 16.44 7.72 5.50
C VAL A 394 17.52 8.22 4.55
N ILE A 395 18.73 8.50 5.06
CA ILE A 395 19.87 8.98 4.26
C ILE A 395 20.26 7.94 3.21
N PHE A 396 20.36 6.66 3.58
CA PHE A 396 20.67 5.58 2.61
C PHE A 396 19.64 5.44 1.49
N SER A 397 18.37 5.76 1.75
CA SER A 397 17.29 5.68 0.76
C SER A 397 17.37 6.79 -0.30
N PHE A 398 18.01 7.91 0.04
CA PHE A 398 18.27 9.02 -0.88
C PHE A 398 19.66 8.93 -1.54
N VAL A 399 20.66 8.45 -0.80
CA VAL A 399 22.04 8.33 -1.27
C VAL A 399 22.19 7.25 -2.33
N MET A 400 21.51 6.10 -2.21
CA MET A 400 21.63 5.02 -3.21
C MET A 400 21.12 5.41 -4.62
N PRO A 401 19.94 6.03 -4.78
CA PRO A 401 19.51 6.56 -6.07
C PRO A 401 20.43 7.64 -6.64
N LEU A 402 20.98 8.52 -5.79
CA LEU A 402 21.96 9.53 -6.18
C LEU A 402 23.30 8.92 -6.63
N LEU A 403 23.75 7.84 -5.98
CA LEU A 403 24.92 7.07 -6.39
C LEU A 403 24.66 6.31 -7.70
N GLY A 404 23.45 5.77 -7.90
CA GLY A 404 23.04 5.15 -9.16
C GLY A 404 22.92 6.15 -10.32
N PHE A 405 22.41 7.36 -10.04
CA PHE A 405 22.37 8.46 -11.01
C PHE A 405 23.79 8.97 -11.32
N GLY A 406 24.63 9.12 -10.29
CA GLY A 406 26.02 9.51 -10.41
C GLY A 406 26.86 8.49 -11.18
N SER A 407 26.68 7.18 -10.93
CA SER A 407 27.40 6.13 -11.65
C SER A 407 26.97 6.02 -13.11
N ALA A 408 25.67 6.16 -13.41
CA ALA A 408 25.16 6.22 -14.78
C ALA A 408 25.67 7.47 -15.54
N PHE A 409 25.81 8.60 -14.85
CA PHE A 409 26.37 9.83 -15.43
C PHE A 409 27.89 9.73 -15.65
N LEU A 410 28.61 9.05 -14.75
CA LEU A 410 30.07 8.91 -14.78
C LEU A 410 30.58 7.78 -15.69
N SER A 411 29.82 6.69 -15.89
CA SER A 411 30.24 5.60 -16.80
C SER A 411 30.34 6.03 -18.26
N ASN A 412 29.78 7.20 -18.59
CA ASN A 412 29.82 7.83 -19.91
C ASN A 412 31.17 8.47 -20.28
N LYS A 413 32.15 8.51 -19.35
CA LYS A 413 33.49 9.05 -19.63
C LYS A 413 34.53 7.99 -20.02
N HIS A 414 34.17 6.70 -20.03
CA HIS A 414 35.11 5.61 -20.27
C HIS A 414 34.75 4.64 -21.40
N PHE A 415 33.80 5.00 -22.28
CA PHE A 415 33.51 4.27 -23.52
C PHE A 415 33.42 5.17 -24.74
#